data_AF-B4XW90-F1
#
_entry.id   AF-B4XW90-F1
#
_cell.length_a   1.000
_cell.length_b   1.000
_cell.length_c   1.000
_cell.angle_alpha   90.00
_cell.angle_beta   90.00
_cell.angle_gamma   90.00
#
_symmetry.space_group_name_H-M   'P 1'
#
loop_
_entity.id
_entity.type
_entity.pdbx_description
1 polymer ?
#
loop_
_entity_poly.entity_id
_entity_poly.type
_entity_poly.pdbx_seq_one_letter_code
_entity_poly.pdbx_strand_id
1 'polypeptide(L)'
;MKVQILAAMVVVATVVAMTEASRVPPYLGRDCKHWCKDNNQALYCCGPPGITYPPFIRKHPGKCPSVRSTCTGVRSSRPKFCPHDDACEFRSKCCYDACVKHHVCKTVEFY
;
A
#
# COMPACT_ATOMS: atom_id res chain seq x y z
N MET A 1 24.45 -39.57 20.76
CA MET A 1 23.25 -39.38 19.90
C MET A 1 22.27 -38.33 20.40
N LYS A 2 21.91 -38.26 21.71
CA LYS A 2 20.96 -37.25 22.23
C LYS A 2 21.42 -35.79 22.06
N VAL A 3 22.72 -35.51 22.25
CA VAL A 3 23.28 -34.15 22.13
C VAL A 3 23.24 -33.62 20.70
N GLN A 4 23.50 -34.47 19.69
CA GLN A 4 23.46 -34.06 18.28
C GLN A 4 22.04 -33.79 17.79
N ILE A 5 21.05 -34.54 18.28
CA ILE A 5 19.63 -34.31 17.96
C ILE A 5 19.14 -33.00 18.60
N LEU A 6 19.53 -32.72 19.85
CA LEU A 6 19.22 -31.45 20.52
C LEU A 6 19.87 -30.26 19.79
N ALA A 7 21.13 -30.38 19.39
CA ALA A 7 21.83 -29.34 18.63
C ALA A 7 21.14 -29.08 17.28
N ALA A 8 20.76 -30.13 16.55
CA ALA A 8 20.06 -30.01 15.28
C ALA A 8 18.68 -29.33 15.43
N MET A 9 17.91 -29.68 16.47
CA MET A 9 16.61 -29.07 16.74
C MET A 9 16.73 -27.59 17.12
N VAL A 10 17.76 -27.21 17.89
CA VAL A 10 18.02 -25.79 18.23
C VAL A 10 18.42 -25.00 16.98
N VAL A 11 19.26 -25.57 16.11
CA VAL A 11 19.64 -24.94 14.84
C VAL A 11 18.43 -24.77 13.93
N VAL A 12 17.58 -25.79 13.79
CA VAL A 12 16.36 -25.70 12.96
C VAL A 12 15.38 -24.65 13.53
N ALA A 13 15.21 -24.58 14.85
CA ALA A 13 14.34 -23.57 15.46
C ALA A 13 14.84 -22.13 15.21
N THR A 14 16.16 -21.90 15.23
CA THR A 14 16.71 -20.56 14.97
C THR A 14 16.63 -20.17 13.49
N VAL A 15 16.85 -21.09 12.53
CA VAL A 15 16.63 -20.74 11.11
C VAL A 15 15.15 -20.52 10.77
N VAL A 16 14.21 -21.26 11.37
CA VAL A 16 12.77 -21.04 11.13
C VAL A 16 12.33 -19.67 11.65
N ALA A 17 12.82 -19.23 12.82
CA ALA A 17 12.50 -17.91 13.38
C ALA A 17 12.98 -16.74 12.49
N MET A 18 14.02 -16.93 11.67
CA MET A 18 14.51 -15.88 10.77
C MET A 18 13.73 -15.78 9.44
N THR A 19 12.92 -16.78 9.08
CA THR A 19 12.19 -16.78 7.79
C THR A 19 10.89 -15.97 7.78
N GLU A 20 10.32 -15.67 8.95
CA GLU A 20 9.12 -14.80 9.07
C GLU A 20 9.44 -13.30 8.87
N ALA A 21 10.72 -12.92 8.88
CA ALA A 21 11.16 -11.53 8.73
C ALA A 21 11.20 -11.03 7.26
N SER A 22 10.88 -11.87 6.28
CA SER A 22 10.88 -11.48 4.85
C SER A 22 9.58 -10.82 4.38
N ARG A 23 8.68 -10.43 5.29
CA ARG A 23 7.65 -9.43 4.95
C ARG A 23 8.25 -8.07 5.22
N VAL A 24 8.70 -7.41 4.15
CA VAL A 24 9.16 -6.01 4.10
C VAL A 24 8.62 -5.22 5.31
N PRO A 25 9.49 -4.70 6.21
CA PRO A 25 9.03 -3.93 7.34
C PRO A 25 8.10 -2.82 6.82
N PRO A 26 6.87 -2.66 7.34
CA PRO A 26 6.07 -1.50 6.99
C PRO A 26 6.93 -0.33 7.42
N TYR A 27 7.32 0.52 6.46
CA TYR A 27 8.09 1.74 6.71
C TYR A 27 7.70 2.28 8.07
N LEU A 28 8.62 2.24 9.05
CA LEU A 28 8.41 2.84 10.36
C LEU A 28 7.92 4.25 10.04
N GLY A 29 6.64 4.54 10.25
CA GLY A 29 5.93 5.69 9.64
C GLY A 29 6.48 7.07 10.03
N ARG A 30 7.61 7.11 10.72
CA ARG A 30 8.37 8.26 11.15
C ARG A 30 8.79 9.19 9.99
N ASP A 31 9.02 8.64 8.79
CA ASP A 31 9.43 9.40 7.60
C ASP A 31 8.32 9.51 6.53
N CYS A 32 7.07 9.25 6.91
CA CYS A 32 5.96 9.31 5.96
C CYS A 32 5.60 10.76 5.62
N LYS A 33 5.85 11.15 4.36
CA LYS A 33 5.53 12.49 3.86
C LYS A 33 4.02 12.70 3.62
N HIS A 34 3.31 11.64 3.27
CA HIS A 34 1.88 11.71 2.94
C HIS A 34 1.07 10.58 3.58
N TRP A 35 0.10 10.98 4.40
CA TRP A 35 -0.79 10.09 5.12
C TRP A 35 -2.16 10.03 4.46
N CYS A 36 -2.68 8.82 4.27
CA CYS A 36 -3.99 8.57 3.71
C CYS A 36 -4.83 7.71 4.67
N LYS A 37 -6.14 7.73 4.48
CA LYS A 37 -7.08 6.86 5.19
C LYS A 37 -7.60 5.78 4.26
N ASP A 38 -7.55 4.52 4.65
CA ASP A 38 -8.22 3.46 3.90
C ASP A 38 -9.75 3.54 4.02
N ASN A 39 -10.46 2.57 3.44
CA ASN A 39 -11.92 2.50 3.51
C ASN A 39 -12.47 2.31 4.93
N ASN A 40 -11.68 1.73 5.82
CA ASN A 40 -12.04 1.53 7.22
C ASN A 40 -11.61 2.72 8.09
N GLN A 41 -11.23 3.83 7.47
CA GLN A 41 -10.68 5.03 8.13
C GLN A 41 -9.33 4.81 8.83
N ALA A 42 -8.66 3.66 8.60
CA ALA A 42 -7.35 3.40 9.17
C ALA A 42 -6.30 4.26 8.45
N LEU A 43 -5.50 4.97 9.24
CA LEU A 43 -4.45 5.83 8.73
C LEU A 43 -3.23 5.00 8.33
N TYR A 44 -2.70 5.25 7.14
CA TYR A 44 -1.51 4.56 6.66
C TYR A 44 -0.67 5.46 5.75
N CYS A 45 0.60 5.09 5.57
CA CYS A 45 1.50 5.85 4.72
C CYS A 45 1.26 5.53 3.24
N CYS A 46 0.76 6.51 2.47
CA CYS A 46 0.44 6.32 1.06
C CYS A 46 1.52 6.84 0.09
N GLY A 47 2.41 7.72 0.56
CA GLY A 47 3.59 8.16 -0.17
C GLY A 47 4.85 7.49 0.39
N PRO A 48 5.30 6.34 -0.16
CA PRO A 48 6.53 5.70 0.29
C PRO A 48 7.74 6.63 0.07
N PRO A 49 8.77 6.53 0.93
CA PRO A 49 9.99 7.32 0.78
C PRO A 49 10.70 6.96 -0.53
N GLY A 50 11.40 7.94 -1.11
CA GLY A 50 12.11 7.78 -2.39
C GLY A 50 11.28 8.08 -3.64
N ILE A 51 9.98 8.32 -3.51
CA ILE A 51 9.14 8.84 -4.61
C ILE A 51 8.84 10.32 -4.40
N THR A 52 9.19 11.13 -5.39
CA THR A 52 8.86 12.57 -5.40
C THR A 52 7.47 12.77 -5.97
N TYR A 53 6.57 13.30 -5.15
CA TYR A 53 5.23 13.73 -5.56
C TYR A 53 5.17 15.25 -5.68
N PRO A 54 4.25 15.79 -6.50
CA PRO A 54 3.98 17.22 -6.56
C PRO A 54 3.70 17.77 -5.14
N PRO A 55 4.22 18.95 -4.78
CA PRO A 55 4.11 19.46 -3.41
C PRO A 55 2.69 19.94 -3.07
N PHE A 56 1.88 20.26 -4.08
CA PHE A 56 0.54 20.79 -3.91
C PHE A 56 -0.47 19.66 -3.70
N ILE A 57 -1.38 19.86 -2.75
CA ILE A 57 -2.46 18.92 -2.42
C ILE A 57 -3.79 19.59 -2.80
N ARG A 58 -3.95 19.97 -4.07
CA ARG A 58 -5.26 20.44 -4.55
C ARG A 58 -6.15 19.24 -4.78
N LYS A 59 -7.44 19.42 -4.55
CA LYS A 59 -8.46 18.42 -4.83
C LYS A 59 -8.97 18.61 -6.25
N HIS A 60 -8.95 17.54 -7.05
CA HIS A 60 -9.61 17.53 -8.34
C HIS A 60 -11.14 17.46 -8.15
N PRO A 61 -11.94 18.03 -9.07
CA PRO A 61 -13.40 17.95 -9.01
C PRO A 61 -13.90 16.50 -9.13
N GLY A 62 -15.15 16.27 -8.72
CA GLY A 62 -15.77 14.94 -8.70
C GLY A 62 -15.45 14.12 -7.44
N LYS A 63 -15.88 12.86 -7.43
CA LYS A 63 -15.75 11.92 -6.32
C LYS A 63 -14.93 10.70 -6.73
N CYS A 64 -14.37 10.03 -5.72
CA CYS A 64 -13.79 8.71 -5.91
C CYS A 64 -14.90 7.73 -6.28
N PRO A 65 -14.65 6.80 -7.23
CA PRO A 65 -15.63 5.78 -7.54
C PRO A 65 -15.86 4.86 -6.36
N SER A 66 -17.02 4.22 -6.36
CA SER A 66 -17.38 3.24 -5.33
C SER A 66 -16.31 2.15 -5.19
N VAL A 67 -16.01 1.79 -3.95
CA VAL A 67 -15.05 0.72 -3.66
C VAL A 67 -15.59 -0.59 -4.21
N ARG A 68 -14.79 -1.27 -5.02
CA ARG A 68 -15.13 -2.58 -5.55
C ARG A 68 -15.21 -3.62 -4.43
N SER A 69 -16.30 -4.37 -4.38
CA SER A 69 -16.47 -5.52 -3.47
C SER A 69 -15.66 -6.74 -3.89
N THR A 70 -15.28 -6.85 -5.17
CA THR A 70 -14.57 -8.00 -5.72
C THR A 70 -13.47 -7.57 -6.70
N CYS A 71 -12.35 -8.30 -6.64
CA CYS A 71 -11.17 -8.08 -7.47
C CYS A 71 -11.22 -8.99 -8.69
N THR A 72 -11.62 -8.45 -9.84
CA THR A 72 -11.53 -9.20 -11.10
C THR A 72 -10.05 -9.30 -11.48
N GLY A 73 -9.56 -10.52 -11.69
CA GLY A 73 -8.12 -10.84 -11.73
C GLY A 73 -7.30 -10.22 -12.87
N VAL A 74 -7.92 -9.50 -13.81
CA VAL A 74 -7.20 -8.93 -14.96
C VAL A 74 -7.36 -7.41 -14.97
N ARG A 75 -6.23 -6.71 -14.86
CA ARG A 75 -6.13 -5.27 -15.12
C ARG A 75 -5.35 -5.08 -16.42
N SER A 76 -5.88 -4.28 -17.34
CA SER A 76 -5.21 -3.96 -18.61
C SER A 76 -3.95 -3.11 -18.41
N SER A 77 -3.82 -2.44 -17.27
CA SER A 77 -2.67 -1.60 -16.92
C SER A 77 -2.33 -1.70 -15.43
N ARG A 78 -1.06 -1.44 -15.11
CA ARG A 78 -0.59 -1.36 -13.72
C ARG A 78 -1.13 -0.06 -13.09
N PRO A 79 -1.78 -0.13 -11.92
CA PRO A 79 -2.33 1.06 -11.30
C PRO A 79 -1.22 2.02 -10.85
N LYS A 80 -1.42 3.32 -11.06
CA LYS A 80 -0.52 4.37 -10.61
C LYS A 80 -0.80 4.70 -9.15
N PHE A 81 0.15 4.44 -8.27
CA PHE A 81 0.05 4.83 -6.86
C PHE A 81 0.11 6.35 -6.69
N CYS A 82 -0.64 6.85 -5.72
CA CYS A 82 -0.72 8.29 -5.44
C CYS A 82 -0.94 8.54 -3.95
N PRO A 83 -0.46 9.69 -3.44
CA PRO A 83 -0.82 10.19 -2.12
C PRO A 83 -1.92 11.26 -2.14
N HIS A 84 -2.14 11.93 -3.27
CA HIS A 84 -3.15 12.98 -3.44
C HIS A 84 -3.50 13.21 -4.92
N ASP A 85 -4.55 14.00 -5.17
CA ASP A 85 -5.14 14.20 -6.51
C ASP A 85 -4.15 14.82 -7.51
N ASP A 86 -3.36 15.84 -7.14
CA ASP A 86 -2.34 16.44 -8.03
C ASP A 86 -1.24 15.43 -8.48
N ALA A 87 -1.10 14.26 -7.83
CA ALA A 87 -0.22 13.18 -8.32
C ALA A 87 -0.85 12.38 -9.49
N CYS A 88 -2.13 12.62 -9.77
CA CYS A 88 -2.91 12.04 -10.85
C CYS A 88 -3.16 13.04 -11.98
N GLU A 89 -3.64 12.54 -13.12
CA GLU A 89 -4.11 13.41 -14.19
C GLU A 89 -5.36 14.20 -13.78
N PHE A 90 -5.61 15.34 -14.42
CA PHE A 90 -6.66 16.29 -14.04
C PHE A 90 -8.08 15.70 -13.89
N ARG A 91 -8.40 14.65 -14.68
CA ARG A 91 -9.70 13.95 -14.64
C ARG A 91 -9.72 12.70 -13.75
N SER A 92 -8.70 12.55 -12.90
CA SER A 92 -8.56 11.42 -11.99
C SER A 92 -8.39 11.90 -10.56
N LYS A 93 -8.85 11.09 -9.61
CA LYS A 93 -8.66 11.33 -8.18
C LYS A 93 -7.80 10.23 -7.58
N CYS A 94 -7.15 10.57 -6.48
CA CYS A 94 -6.38 9.63 -5.71
C CYS A 94 -7.29 8.90 -4.72
N CYS A 95 -7.57 7.63 -4.99
CA CYS A 95 -8.65 6.89 -4.33
C CYS A 95 -8.16 5.54 -3.83
N TYR A 96 -8.62 5.13 -2.65
CA TYR A 96 -8.32 3.81 -2.12
C TYR A 96 -8.84 2.69 -3.04
N ASP A 97 -8.00 1.69 -3.28
CA ASP A 97 -8.35 0.49 -4.02
C ASP A 97 -8.23 -0.72 -3.12
N ALA A 98 -9.36 -1.34 -2.77
CA ALA A 98 -9.39 -2.51 -1.89
C ALA A 98 -8.63 -3.72 -2.46
N CYS A 99 -8.50 -3.80 -3.78
CA CYS A 99 -7.82 -4.90 -4.45
C CYS A 99 -6.30 -4.71 -4.49
N VAL A 100 -5.81 -3.47 -4.48
CA VAL A 100 -4.38 -3.16 -4.28
C VAL A 100 -4.05 -2.95 -2.80
N LYS A 101 -5.06 -2.66 -1.97
CA LYS A 101 -4.94 -2.19 -0.58
C LYS A 101 -4.12 -0.90 -0.45
N HIS A 102 -4.22 -0.02 -1.45
CA HIS A 102 -3.51 1.27 -1.48
C HIS A 102 -4.27 2.32 -2.30
N HIS A 103 -3.87 3.60 -2.19
CA HIS A 103 -4.39 4.69 -3.00
C HIS A 103 -3.76 4.67 -4.39
N VAL A 104 -4.62 4.74 -5.40
CA VAL A 104 -4.23 4.76 -6.81
C VAL A 104 -5.06 5.79 -7.56
N CYS A 105 -4.54 6.27 -8.69
CA CYS A 105 -5.27 7.16 -9.56
C CYS A 105 -6.45 6.42 -10.20
N LYS A 106 -7.67 6.94 -10.02
CA LYS A 106 -8.90 6.43 -10.61
C LYS A 106 -9.64 7.56 -11.32
N THR A 107 -10.33 7.22 -12.40
CA THR A 107 -11.27 8.13 -13.05
C THR A 107 -12.37 8.55 -12.08
N VAL A 108 -12.77 9.81 -12.15
CA VAL A 108 -13.76 10.40 -11.24
C VAL A 108 -15.20 10.05 -11.63
N GLU A 109 -16.07 10.04 -10.62
CA GLU A 109 -17.53 10.06 -10.80
C GLU A 109 -18.05 11.48 -10.51
N PHE A 110 -18.95 12.00 -11.36
CA PHE A 110 -19.50 13.36 -11.25
C PHE A 110 -20.93 13.40 -10.70
N TYR A 111 -21.53 12.26 -10.39
CA TYR A 111 -22.95 12.09 -10.04
C TYR A 111 -23.06 11.32 -8.72
#